data_AF-A0A7M2QTZ7-F1
#
_entry.id   AF-A0A7M2QTZ7-F1
#
_cell.length_a   1.000
_cell.length_b   1.000
_cell.length_c   1.000
_cell.angle_alpha   90.00
_cell.angle_beta   90.00
_cell.angle_gamma   90.00
#
_symmetry.space_group_name_H-M   'P 1'
#
loop_
_entity.id
_entity.type
_entity.pdbx_description
1 polymer ?
#
loop_
_entity_poly.entity_id
_entity_poly.type
_entity_poly.pdbx_seq_one_letter_code
_entity_poly.pdbx_strand_id
1 'polypeptide(L)'
;MKKLISDNNEKRKLLTKENEIYFDKLLVYIRAHLLLSERQSEEVLTEILDHLLLAQGEGKTASDVFGSNPKVYAEEIVEALPKEKKGNLLTFGVEILCDIIGWFIIIGAIGRYFTKSDQIYLYSSIINVVAVVAIGSGLLYVILTQLKKGAFEEKMSKRTVVKSGVLGVVTFGLFITILYLTDELGPLVNITWFTQLGAGSALLLISYLMKRDRTKSY
;
A
#
# COMPACT_ATOMS: atom_id res chain seq x y z
N MET A 1 -14.05 -1.82 10.86
CA MET A 1 -13.49 -1.14 9.66
C MET A 1 -14.24 -1.34 8.33
N LYS A 2 -14.34 -2.56 7.75
CA LYS A 2 -14.88 -2.79 6.39
C LYS A 2 -16.25 -2.17 6.11
N LYS A 3 -17.14 -2.18 7.11
CA LYS A 3 -18.47 -1.56 7.03
C LYS A 3 -18.36 -0.04 6.81
N LEU A 4 -17.49 0.65 7.55
CA LEU A 4 -17.29 2.10 7.45
C LEU A 4 -16.84 2.52 6.04
N ILE A 5 -15.87 1.79 5.47
CA ILE A 5 -15.40 2.03 4.10
C ILE A 5 -16.53 1.79 3.08
N SER A 6 -17.32 0.72 3.28
CA SER A 6 -18.46 0.40 2.42
C SER A 6 -19.52 1.51 2.48
N ASP A 7 -19.88 1.95 3.68
CA ASP A 7 -20.86 3.00 3.91
C ASP A 7 -20.39 4.33 3.29
N ASN A 8 -19.10 4.67 3.42
CA ASN A 8 -18.48 5.82 2.75
C ASN A 8 -18.59 5.73 1.22
N ASN A 9 -18.33 4.55 0.65
CA ASN A 9 -18.44 4.34 -0.79
C ASN A 9 -19.87 4.45 -1.30
N GLU A 10 -20.87 3.99 -0.53
CA GLU A 10 -22.28 4.16 -0.90
C GLU A 10 -22.71 5.63 -0.81
N LYS A 11 -22.36 6.34 0.27
CA LYS A 11 -22.64 7.78 0.42
C LYS A 11 -22.02 8.61 -0.69
N ARG A 12 -20.78 8.31 -1.09
CA ARG A 12 -20.06 9.00 -2.17
C ARG A 12 -20.83 8.97 -3.50
N LYS A 13 -21.51 7.86 -3.82
CA LYS A 13 -22.32 7.73 -5.05
C LYS A 13 -23.54 8.65 -5.09
N LEU A 14 -23.95 9.20 -3.94
CA LEU A 14 -25.09 10.11 -3.82
C LEU A 14 -24.71 11.58 -4.05
N LEU A 15 -23.41 11.89 -4.19
CA LEU A 15 -22.94 13.24 -4.46
C LEU A 15 -23.23 13.66 -5.90
N THR A 16 -23.42 14.96 -6.11
CA THR A 16 -23.34 15.56 -7.44
C THR A 16 -21.92 15.40 -7.99
N LYS A 17 -21.78 15.43 -9.32
CA LYS A 17 -20.46 15.30 -9.96
C LYS A 17 -19.43 16.30 -9.44
N GLU A 18 -19.85 17.55 -9.19
CA GLU A 18 -18.95 18.59 -8.68
C GLU A 18 -18.48 18.29 -7.25
N ASN A 19 -19.40 17.89 -6.37
CA ASN A 19 -19.11 17.53 -4.99
C ASN A 19 -18.27 16.24 -4.89
N GLU A 20 -18.57 15.25 -5.74
CA GLU A 20 -17.80 14.02 -5.86
C GLU A 20 -16.35 14.32 -6.26
N ILE A 21 -16.12 15.15 -7.27
CA ILE A 21 -14.77 15.55 -7.69
C ILE A 21 -14.01 16.22 -6.55
N TYR A 22 -14.64 17.10 -5.77
CA TYR A 22 -13.99 17.73 -4.62
C TYR A 22 -13.63 16.69 -3.55
N PHE A 23 -14.59 15.85 -3.17
CA PHE A 23 -14.42 14.82 -2.16
C PHE A 23 -13.33 13.80 -2.54
N ASP A 24 -13.25 13.43 -3.81
CA ASP A 24 -12.25 12.47 -4.32
C ASP A 24 -10.81 12.94 -4.07
N LYS A 25 -10.57 14.24 -4.19
CA LYS A 25 -9.25 14.83 -3.90
C LYS A 25 -8.89 14.63 -2.44
N LEU A 26 -9.83 14.91 -1.53
CA LEU A 26 -9.65 14.70 -0.09
C LEU A 26 -9.42 13.21 0.22
N LEU A 27 -10.27 12.35 -0.35
CA LEU A 27 -10.24 10.90 -0.15
C LEU A 27 -8.88 10.31 -0.52
N VAL A 28 -8.37 10.63 -1.72
CA VAL A 28 -7.08 10.13 -2.21
C VAL A 28 -5.95 10.68 -1.34
N TYR A 29 -5.97 11.97 -1.03
CA TYR A 29 -4.91 12.59 -0.24
C TYR A 29 -4.83 11.97 1.16
N ILE A 30 -5.93 11.96 1.91
CA ILE A 30 -5.99 11.44 3.29
C ILE A 30 -5.59 9.96 3.32
N ARG A 31 -6.16 9.11 2.46
CA ARG A 31 -5.85 7.67 2.45
C ARG A 31 -4.40 7.36 2.03
N ALA A 32 -3.74 8.25 1.28
CA ALA A 32 -2.33 8.08 0.93
C ALA A 32 -1.36 8.38 2.08
N HIS A 33 -1.84 8.91 3.22
CA HIS A 33 -1.05 9.08 4.44
C HIS A 33 -1.11 7.84 5.33
N LEU A 34 -0.29 6.84 5.03
CA LEU A 34 -0.25 5.54 5.75
C LEU A 34 0.07 5.60 7.26
N LEU A 35 0.53 6.74 7.76
CA LEU A 35 0.88 6.92 9.17
C LEU A 35 -0.29 7.45 10.01
N LEU A 36 -1.38 7.91 9.39
CA LEU A 36 -2.57 8.36 10.10
C LEU A 36 -3.38 7.17 10.59
N SER A 37 -4.17 7.36 11.65
CA SER A 37 -5.10 6.34 12.08
C SER A 37 -6.10 6.02 10.98
N GLU A 38 -6.14 4.76 10.56
CA GLU A 38 -6.99 4.32 9.44
C GLU A 38 -8.46 4.57 9.80
N ARG A 39 -8.86 4.17 11.01
CA ARG A 39 -10.21 4.34 11.52
C ARG A 39 -10.63 5.80 11.58
N GLN A 40 -9.81 6.66 12.18
CA GLN A 40 -10.17 8.07 12.36
C GLN A 40 -10.13 8.83 11.03
N SER A 41 -9.26 8.43 10.10
CA SER A 41 -9.27 8.95 8.73
C SER A 41 -10.60 8.64 8.04
N GLU A 42 -11.09 7.40 8.15
CA GLU A 42 -12.39 7.03 7.56
C GLU A 42 -13.58 7.67 8.26
N GLU A 43 -13.53 7.87 9.58
CA GLU A 43 -14.58 8.58 10.35
C GLU A 43 -14.68 10.04 9.91
N VAL A 44 -13.55 10.74 9.76
CA VAL A 44 -13.53 12.11 9.24
C VAL A 44 -14.05 12.17 7.80
N LEU A 45 -13.68 11.21 6.95
CA LEU A 45 -14.23 11.12 5.59
C LEU A 45 -15.76 10.90 5.60
N THR A 46 -16.28 10.11 6.54
CA THR A 46 -17.73 9.95 6.74
C THR A 46 -18.40 11.26 7.12
N GLU A 47 -17.83 12.00 8.06
CA GLU A 47 -18.36 13.29 8.51
C GLU A 47 -18.40 14.31 7.37
N ILE A 48 -17.33 14.38 6.58
CA ILE A 48 -17.27 15.23 5.39
C ILE A 48 -18.38 14.85 4.40
N LEU A 49 -18.59 13.56 4.14
CA LEU A 49 -19.68 13.09 3.27
C LEU A 49 -21.05 13.50 3.79
N ASP A 50 -21.29 13.35 5.09
CA ASP A 50 -22.58 13.69 5.70
C ASP A 50 -22.88 15.19 5.63
N HIS A 51 -21.89 16.03 5.96
CA HIS A 51 -22.03 17.48 5.85
C HIS A 51 -22.22 17.91 4.39
N LEU A 52 -21.52 17.26 3.46
CA LEU A 52 -21.63 17.58 2.04
C LEU A 52 -22.99 17.18 1.46
N LEU A 53 -23.53 16.02 1.84
CA LEU A 53 -24.86 15.58 1.40
C LEU A 53 -25.98 16.49 1.93
N LEU A 54 -25.86 16.94 3.18
CA LEU A 54 -26.79 17.92 3.76
C LEU A 54 -26.74 19.25 2.99
N ALA A 55 -25.54 19.80 2.80
CA ALA A 55 -25.36 21.06 2.08
C ALA A 55 -25.81 20.97 0.61
N GLN A 56 -25.57 19.83 -0.04
CA GLN A 56 -26.06 19.55 -1.39
C GLN A 56 -27.60 19.56 -1.46
N GLY A 57 -28.29 19.09 -0.43
CA GLY A 57 -29.75 19.17 -0.31
C GLY A 57 -30.27 20.62 -0.27
N GLU A 58 -29.44 21.55 0.21
CA GLU A 58 -29.70 22.99 0.19
C GLU A 58 -29.21 23.70 -1.09
N GLY A 59 -28.69 22.94 -2.07
CA GLY A 59 -28.14 23.47 -3.31
C GLY A 59 -26.74 24.07 -3.20
N LYS A 60 -26.00 23.80 -2.11
CA LYS A 60 -24.62 24.26 -1.92
C LYS A 60 -23.60 23.26 -2.47
N THR A 61 -22.46 23.78 -2.93
CA THR A 61 -21.32 22.99 -3.39
C THR A 61 -20.32 22.72 -2.26
N ALA A 62 -19.42 21.75 -2.45
CA ALA A 62 -18.31 21.50 -1.53
C ALA A 62 -17.43 22.74 -1.33
N SER A 63 -17.24 23.53 -2.40
CA SER A 63 -16.47 24.77 -2.35
C SER A 63 -17.13 25.84 -1.46
N ASP A 64 -18.46 25.86 -1.38
CA ASP A 64 -19.21 26.78 -0.53
C ASP A 64 -19.10 26.42 0.96
N VAL A 65 -18.94 25.13 1.27
CA VAL A 65 -18.91 24.61 2.64
C VAL A 65 -17.50 24.52 3.20
N PHE A 66 -16.56 23.97 2.43
CA PHE A 66 -15.20 23.65 2.85
C PHE A 66 -14.15 24.58 2.23
N GLY A 67 -14.59 25.56 1.45
CA GLY A 67 -13.73 26.51 0.76
C GLY A 67 -13.25 26.01 -0.60
N SER A 68 -12.87 26.95 -1.46
CA SER A 68 -12.49 26.72 -2.86
C SER A 68 -11.16 25.99 -3.06
N ASN A 69 -10.36 25.83 -2.00
CA ASN A 69 -9.05 25.17 -2.06
C ASN A 69 -9.07 23.83 -1.31
N PRO A 70 -9.43 22.71 -1.97
CA PRO A 70 -9.48 21.38 -1.33
C PRO A 70 -8.13 20.91 -0.79
N LYS A 71 -7.02 21.43 -1.34
CA LYS A 71 -5.68 21.04 -0.89
C LYS A 71 -5.38 21.57 0.50
N VAL A 72 -5.68 22.84 0.75
CA VAL A 72 -5.47 23.47 2.06
C VAL A 72 -6.33 22.76 3.10
N TYR A 73 -7.61 22.52 2.78
CA TYR A 73 -8.50 21.79 3.67
C TYR A 73 -8.02 20.36 3.98
N ALA A 74 -7.53 19.62 2.97
CA ALA A 74 -6.96 18.29 3.19
C ALA A 74 -5.69 18.30 4.04
N GLU A 75 -4.83 19.32 3.87
CA GLU A 75 -3.62 19.50 4.68
C GLU A 75 -3.97 19.74 6.15
N GLU A 76 -4.95 20.60 6.43
CA GLU A 76 -5.47 20.85 7.78
C GLU A 76 -6.03 19.58 8.43
N ILE A 77 -6.80 18.78 7.68
CA ILE A 77 -7.35 17.50 8.16
C ILE A 77 -6.21 16.54 8.54
N VAL A 78 -5.21 16.39 7.66
CA VAL A 78 -4.08 15.49 7.89
C VAL A 78 -3.24 15.92 9.09
N GLU A 79 -3.09 17.23 9.32
CA GLU A 79 -2.37 17.76 10.49
C GLU A 79 -3.13 17.54 11.80
N ALA A 80 -4.47 17.65 11.77
CA ALA A 80 -5.33 17.41 12.93
C ALA A 80 -5.51 15.91 13.25
N LEU A 81 -5.39 15.04 12.25
CA LEU A 81 -5.61 13.61 12.43
C LEU A 81 -4.50 12.95 13.26
N PRO A 82 -4.85 12.14 14.26
CA PRO A 82 -3.87 11.39 15.04
C PRO A 82 -3.20 10.31 14.20
N LYS A 83 -1.94 10.01 14.57
CA LYS A 83 -1.15 8.95 13.95
C LYS A 83 -1.55 7.58 14.47
N GLU A 84 -1.36 6.55 13.66
CA GLU A 84 -1.53 5.17 14.10
C GLU A 84 -0.62 4.83 15.28
N LYS A 85 -1.07 3.88 16.11
CA LYS A 85 -0.29 3.41 17.24
C LYS A 85 0.97 2.72 16.72
N LYS A 86 2.13 3.03 17.31
CA LYS A 86 3.43 2.42 16.91
C LYS A 86 3.39 0.89 16.91
N GLY A 87 2.69 0.29 17.89
CA GLY A 87 2.49 -1.16 17.95
C GLY A 87 1.73 -1.70 16.73
N ASN A 88 0.62 -1.08 16.34
CA ASN A 88 -0.15 -1.46 15.16
C ASN A 88 0.68 -1.30 13.87
N LEU A 89 1.45 -0.22 13.76
CA LEU A 89 2.32 0.03 12.61
C LEU A 89 3.43 -1.02 12.50
N LEU A 90 4.02 -1.42 13.64
CA LEU A 90 5.01 -2.49 13.69
C LEU A 90 4.39 -3.83 13.29
N THR A 91 3.23 -4.19 13.86
CA THR A 91 2.49 -5.41 13.49
C THR A 91 2.17 -5.44 12.00
N PHE A 92 1.74 -4.31 11.43
CA PHE A 92 1.48 -4.19 9.99
C PHE A 92 2.75 -4.34 9.15
N GLY A 93 3.88 -3.76 9.56
CA GLY A 93 5.16 -3.96 8.89
C GLY A 93 5.62 -5.41 8.90
N VAL A 94 5.46 -6.10 10.03
CA VAL A 94 5.79 -7.53 10.15
C VAL A 94 4.84 -8.40 9.32
N GLU A 95 3.53 -8.10 9.29
CA GLU A 95 2.55 -8.75 8.39
C GLU A 95 3.04 -8.71 6.94
N ILE A 96 3.40 -7.53 6.44
CA ILE A 96 3.90 -7.34 5.07
C ILE A 96 5.20 -8.12 4.83
N LEU A 97 6.14 -8.10 5.79
CA LEU A 97 7.40 -8.84 5.65
C LEU A 97 7.16 -10.35 5.59
N CYS A 98 6.30 -10.88 6.45
CA CYS A 98 5.91 -12.30 6.42
C CYS A 98 5.24 -12.67 5.08
N ASP A 99 4.38 -11.82 4.54
CA ASP A 99 3.76 -12.03 3.22
C ASP A 99 4.81 -12.06 2.09
N ILE A 100 5.70 -11.06 2.04
CA ILE A 100 6.74 -10.97 1.01
C ILE A 100 7.66 -12.19 1.06
N ILE A 101 8.17 -12.53 2.25
CA ILE A 101 9.09 -13.66 2.43
C ILE A 101 8.37 -14.98 2.16
N GLY A 102 7.13 -15.14 2.65
CA GLY A 102 6.33 -16.34 2.44
C GLY A 102 6.08 -16.61 0.96
N TRP A 103 5.65 -15.60 0.20
CA TRP A 103 5.46 -15.73 -1.24
C TRP A 103 6.77 -15.95 -2.00
N PHE A 104 7.86 -15.27 -1.61
CA PHE A 104 9.18 -15.50 -2.21
C PHE A 104 9.61 -16.96 -2.08
N ILE A 105 9.43 -17.55 -0.89
CA ILE A 105 9.76 -18.96 -0.62
C ILE A 105 8.86 -19.89 -1.44
N ILE A 106 7.54 -19.64 -1.50
CA ILE A 106 6.59 -20.47 -2.26
C ILE A 106 6.92 -20.44 -3.76
N ILE A 107 7.17 -19.26 -4.34
CA ILE A 107 7.53 -19.14 -5.76
C ILE A 107 8.83 -19.89 -6.03
N GLY A 108 9.83 -19.76 -5.16
CA GLY A 108 11.07 -20.52 -5.25
C GLY A 108 10.85 -22.04 -5.16
N ALA A 109 9.97 -22.51 -4.27
CA ALA A 109 9.62 -23.92 -4.13
C ALA A 109 8.96 -24.49 -5.38
N ILE A 110 8.02 -23.73 -5.98
CA ILE A 110 7.38 -24.09 -7.25
C ILE A 110 8.43 -24.18 -8.36
N GLY A 111 9.32 -23.20 -8.49
CA GLY A 111 10.40 -23.23 -9.47
C GLY A 111 11.27 -24.47 -9.34
N ARG A 112 11.64 -24.84 -8.11
CA ARG A 112 12.45 -26.04 -7.82
C ARG A 112 11.74 -27.36 -8.10
N TYR A 113 10.44 -27.43 -7.88
CA TYR A 113 9.65 -28.58 -8.30
C TYR A 113 9.77 -28.84 -9.81
N PHE A 114 9.75 -27.78 -10.63
CA PHE A 114 9.92 -27.90 -12.09
C PHE A 114 11.36 -28.17 -12.53
N THR A 115 12.35 -27.56 -11.87
CA THR A 115 13.77 -27.76 -12.23
C THR A 115 14.39 -29.04 -11.63
N LYS A 116 13.68 -29.73 -10.73
CA LYS A 116 14.15 -30.94 -10.03
C LYS A 116 15.49 -30.72 -9.31
N SER A 117 15.70 -29.53 -8.78
CA SER A 117 16.89 -29.16 -8.00
C SER A 117 16.49 -28.77 -6.59
N ASP A 118 17.02 -29.48 -5.60
CA ASP A 118 16.85 -29.17 -4.18
C ASP A 118 17.98 -28.29 -3.64
N GLN A 119 18.84 -27.75 -4.51
CA GLN A 119 19.99 -26.93 -4.12
C GLN A 119 19.67 -25.44 -4.11
N ILE A 120 20.15 -24.74 -3.09
CA ILE A 120 19.94 -23.31 -2.90
C ILE A 120 21.22 -22.67 -2.40
N TYR A 121 21.57 -21.56 -3.05
CA TYR A 121 22.60 -20.65 -2.59
C TYR A 121 22.01 -19.72 -1.52
N LEU A 122 22.44 -19.92 -0.27
CA LEU A 122 21.84 -19.26 0.88
C LEU A 122 22.01 -17.73 0.83
N TYR A 123 23.20 -17.24 0.45
CA TYR A 123 23.46 -15.80 0.42
C TYR A 123 22.71 -15.14 -0.74
N SER A 124 22.69 -15.74 -1.93
CA SER A 124 21.85 -15.29 -3.05
C SER A 124 20.39 -15.11 -2.63
N SER A 125 19.83 -16.11 -1.94
CA SER A 125 18.43 -16.07 -1.51
C SER A 125 18.15 -14.95 -0.53
N ILE A 126 19.04 -14.74 0.46
CA ILE A 126 18.91 -13.65 1.44
C ILE A 126 19.02 -12.29 0.75
N ILE A 127 20.02 -12.10 -0.13
CA ILE A 127 20.22 -10.84 -0.84
C ILE A 127 19.01 -10.54 -1.73
N ASN A 128 18.47 -11.53 -2.42
CA ASN A 128 17.29 -11.36 -3.28
C ASN A 128 16.05 -10.94 -2.47
N VAL A 129 15.81 -11.54 -1.30
CA VAL A 129 14.72 -11.12 -0.39
C VAL A 129 14.92 -9.68 0.08
N VAL A 130 16.13 -9.33 0.53
CA VAL A 130 16.46 -7.97 0.99
C VAL A 130 16.27 -6.97 -0.16
N ALA A 131 16.70 -7.31 -1.37
CA ALA A 131 16.52 -6.48 -2.56
C ALA A 131 15.03 -6.27 -2.88
N VAL A 132 14.19 -7.31 -2.82
CA VAL A 132 12.73 -7.19 -3.01
C VAL A 132 12.11 -6.24 -1.98
N VAL A 133 12.47 -6.38 -0.70
CA VAL A 133 11.93 -5.52 0.37
C VAL A 133 12.40 -4.07 0.20
N ALA A 134 13.68 -3.84 -0.09
CA ALA A 134 14.24 -2.51 -0.26
C ALA A 134 13.67 -1.80 -1.50
N ILE A 135 13.65 -2.46 -2.65
CA ILE A 135 13.13 -1.91 -3.90
C ILE A 135 11.62 -1.71 -3.79
N GLY A 136 10.89 -2.69 -3.26
CA GLY A 136 9.44 -2.63 -3.08
C GLY A 136 9.00 -1.49 -2.16
N SER A 137 9.68 -1.29 -1.03
CA SER A 137 9.39 -0.17 -0.12
C SER A 137 9.70 1.19 -0.75
N GLY A 138 10.80 1.31 -1.49
CA GLY A 138 11.13 2.52 -2.25
C GLY A 138 10.08 2.85 -3.32
N LEU A 139 9.64 1.85 -4.09
CA LEU A 139 8.58 2.01 -5.09
C LEU A 139 7.25 2.42 -4.47
N LEU A 140 6.86 1.77 -3.37
CA LEU A 140 5.65 2.13 -2.63
C LEU A 140 5.70 3.59 -2.15
N TYR A 141 6.82 4.02 -1.57
CA TYR A 141 7.01 5.41 -1.14
C TYR A 141 6.85 6.41 -2.28
N VAL A 142 7.42 6.10 -3.45
CA VAL A 142 7.27 6.93 -4.65
C VAL A 142 5.80 6.98 -5.09
N ILE A 143 5.12 5.84 -5.18
CA ILE A 143 3.71 5.77 -5.58
C ILE A 143 2.83 6.61 -4.66
N LEU A 144 2.98 6.47 -3.34
CA LEU A 144 2.21 7.25 -2.36
C LEU A 144 2.47 8.75 -2.48
N THR A 145 3.72 9.14 -2.71
CA THR A 145 4.09 10.54 -2.92
C THR A 145 3.44 11.10 -4.17
N GLN A 146 3.36 10.31 -5.24
CA GLN A 146 2.72 10.70 -6.49
C GLN A 146 1.19 10.77 -6.34
N LEU A 147 0.57 9.86 -5.59
CA LEU A 147 -0.87 9.92 -5.30
C LEU A 147 -1.22 11.20 -4.54
N LYS A 148 -0.44 11.57 -3.52
CA LYS A 148 -0.66 12.81 -2.76
C LYS A 148 -0.52 14.07 -3.62
N LYS A 149 0.52 14.12 -4.46
CA LYS A 149 0.73 15.27 -5.37
C LYS A 149 -0.34 15.34 -6.45
N GLY A 150 -0.66 14.18 -7.05
CA GLY A 150 -1.64 14.05 -8.12
C GLY A 150 -3.09 14.21 -7.66
N ALA A 151 -3.39 14.06 -6.36
CA ALA A 151 -4.74 14.17 -5.82
C ALA A 151 -5.42 15.51 -6.17
N PHE A 152 -4.66 16.59 -6.34
CA PHE A 152 -5.20 17.92 -6.64
C PHE A 152 -4.93 18.39 -8.07
N GLU A 153 -4.21 17.62 -8.87
CA GLU A 153 -3.97 17.92 -10.28
C GLU A 153 -5.08 17.29 -11.13
N GLU A 154 -5.71 18.05 -12.04
CA GLU A 154 -6.71 17.49 -12.98
C GLU A 154 -6.11 16.37 -13.85
N LYS A 155 -4.82 16.50 -14.17
CA LYS A 155 -4.07 15.53 -14.95
C LYS A 155 -2.61 15.58 -14.57
N MET A 156 -2.05 14.41 -14.22
CA MET A 156 -0.61 14.30 -14.02
C MET A 156 0.14 14.74 -15.28
N SER A 157 1.16 15.58 -15.09
CA SER A 157 2.01 16.04 -16.18
C SER A 157 2.62 14.86 -16.95
N LYS A 158 2.64 14.94 -18.29
CA LYS A 158 3.28 13.94 -19.16
C LYS A 158 4.73 13.65 -18.73
N ARG A 159 5.46 14.68 -18.28
CA ARG A 159 6.83 14.55 -17.76
C ARG A 159 6.88 13.67 -16.51
N THR A 160 5.93 13.84 -15.59
CA THR A 160 5.84 13.05 -14.36
C THR A 160 5.53 11.59 -14.67
N VAL A 161 4.60 11.32 -15.58
CA VAL A 161 4.27 9.97 -16.04
C VAL A 161 5.49 9.29 -16.67
N VAL A 162 6.18 9.97 -17.59
CA VAL A 162 7.39 9.42 -18.24
C VAL A 162 8.50 9.18 -17.22
N LYS A 163 8.77 10.11 -16.31
CA LYS A 163 9.77 9.94 -15.25
C LYS A 163 9.46 8.73 -14.35
N SER A 164 8.20 8.55 -13.96
CA SER A 164 7.76 7.38 -13.19
C SER A 164 7.92 6.08 -13.98
N GLY A 165 7.61 6.08 -15.28
CA GLY A 165 7.83 4.92 -16.15
C GLY A 165 9.32 4.54 -16.25
N VAL A 166 10.18 5.53 -16.49
CA VAL A 166 11.65 5.34 -16.54
C VAL A 166 12.16 4.82 -15.19
N LEU A 167 11.69 5.37 -14.07
CA LEU A 167 12.07 4.89 -12.75
C LEU A 167 11.66 3.42 -12.54
N GLY A 168 10.48 3.01 -13.00
CA GLY A 168 10.02 1.63 -12.97
C GLY A 168 10.93 0.69 -13.76
N VAL A 169 11.32 1.08 -14.98
CA VAL A 169 12.26 0.31 -15.80
C VAL A 169 13.63 0.22 -15.16
N VAL A 170 14.16 1.33 -14.62
CA VAL A 170 15.47 1.37 -13.95
C VAL A 170 15.48 0.48 -12.70
N THR A 171 14.45 0.55 -11.86
CA THR A 171 14.35 -0.28 -10.65
C THR A 171 14.16 -1.76 -10.96
N PHE A 172 13.40 -2.09 -12.01
CA PHE A 172 13.29 -3.47 -12.49
C PHE A 172 14.62 -3.97 -13.05
N GLY A 173 15.30 -3.18 -13.88
CA GLY A 173 16.64 -3.52 -14.40
C GLY A 173 17.67 -3.69 -13.29
N LEU A 174 17.63 -2.84 -12.26
CA LEU A 174 18.45 -2.99 -11.05
C LEU A 174 18.15 -4.30 -10.33
N PHE A 175 16.88 -4.66 -10.16
CA PHE A 175 16.51 -5.93 -9.54
C PHE A 175 17.05 -7.14 -10.33
N ILE A 176 16.87 -7.16 -11.65
CA ILE A 176 17.43 -8.21 -12.52
C ILE A 176 18.95 -8.27 -12.43
N THR A 177 19.62 -7.10 -12.38
CA THR A 177 21.08 -7.03 -12.24
C THR A 177 21.52 -7.64 -10.91
N ILE A 178 20.80 -7.39 -9.80
CA ILE A 178 21.08 -8.02 -8.51
C ILE A 178 20.92 -9.53 -8.60
N LEU A 179 19.83 -10.02 -9.21
CA LEU A 179 19.60 -11.46 -9.38
C LEU A 179 20.77 -12.13 -10.12
N TYR A 180 21.28 -11.49 -11.17
CA TYR A 180 22.38 -12.02 -11.97
C TYR A 180 23.75 -11.91 -11.26
N LEU A 181 24.05 -10.76 -10.64
CA LEU A 181 25.33 -10.54 -9.95
C LEU A 181 25.48 -11.38 -8.68
N THR A 182 24.36 -11.75 -8.06
CA THR A 182 24.34 -12.53 -6.83
C THR A 182 24.03 -13.99 -7.07
N ASP A 183 24.00 -14.43 -8.33
CA ASP A 183 23.82 -15.83 -8.66
C ASP A 183 24.95 -16.66 -8.03
N GLU A 184 24.61 -17.84 -7.53
CA GLU A 184 25.56 -18.80 -6.98
C GLU A 184 26.41 -18.33 -5.77
N LEU A 185 25.98 -17.31 -5.03
CA LEU A 185 26.70 -16.82 -3.85
C LEU A 185 26.39 -17.60 -2.57
N GLY A 186 27.47 -17.99 -1.89
CA GLY A 186 27.43 -18.56 -0.55
C GLY A 186 27.31 -20.08 -0.53
N PRO A 187 27.08 -20.66 0.65
CA PRO A 187 27.02 -22.11 0.79
C PRO A 187 25.79 -22.68 0.08
N LEU A 188 26.02 -23.79 -0.62
CA LEU A 188 24.99 -24.65 -1.17
C LEU A 188 24.33 -25.42 -0.04
N VAL A 189 23.02 -25.26 0.10
CA VAL A 189 22.20 -25.98 1.07
C VAL A 189 21.16 -26.80 0.33
N ASN A 190 21.02 -28.07 0.71
CA ASN A 190 19.98 -28.94 0.18
C ASN A 190 18.69 -28.71 0.98
N ILE A 191 17.71 -28.05 0.36
CA ILE A 191 16.39 -27.83 0.93
C ILE A 191 15.36 -28.33 -0.07
N THR A 192 14.68 -29.42 0.28
CA THR A 192 13.62 -29.99 -0.55
C THR A 192 12.47 -29.01 -0.77
N TRP A 193 11.91 -29.02 -1.98
CA TRP A 193 10.82 -28.13 -2.36
C TRP A 193 9.62 -28.18 -1.39
N PHE A 194 9.27 -29.36 -0.86
CA PHE A 194 8.14 -29.50 0.08
C PHE A 194 8.42 -28.85 1.45
N THR A 195 9.67 -28.87 1.91
CA THR A 195 10.09 -28.20 3.17
C THR A 195 9.89 -26.70 3.04
N GLN A 196 10.20 -26.15 1.87
CA GLN A 196 10.03 -24.73 1.60
C GLN A 196 8.58 -24.34 1.41
N LEU A 197 7.82 -25.16 0.70
CA LEU A 197 6.38 -24.94 0.58
C LEU A 197 5.74 -24.91 1.96
N GLY A 198 6.13 -25.82 2.86
CA GLY A 198 5.72 -25.82 4.27
C GLY A 198 6.13 -24.53 5.00
N ALA A 199 7.40 -24.13 4.91
CA ALA A 199 7.90 -22.91 5.57
C ALA A 199 7.22 -21.63 5.06
N GLY A 200 7.07 -21.48 3.74
CA GLY A 200 6.39 -20.35 3.12
C GLY A 200 4.90 -20.30 3.50
N SER A 201 4.23 -21.45 3.48
CA SER A 201 2.82 -21.54 3.93
C SER A 201 2.65 -21.21 5.41
N ALA A 202 3.60 -21.62 6.26
CA ALA A 202 3.59 -21.27 7.68
C ALA A 202 3.74 -19.75 7.89
N LEU A 203 4.63 -19.08 7.15
CA LEU A 203 4.76 -17.61 7.19
C LEU A 203 3.50 -16.90 6.74
N LEU A 204 2.87 -17.35 5.64
CA LEU A 204 1.60 -16.78 5.17
C LEU A 204 0.47 -17.01 6.18
N LEU A 205 0.45 -18.16 6.86
CA LEU A 205 -0.51 -18.43 7.92
C LEU A 205 -0.30 -17.50 9.12
N ILE A 206 0.96 -17.29 9.54
CA ILE A 206 1.30 -16.32 10.61
C ILE A 206 0.82 -14.92 10.23
N SER A 207 1.14 -14.47 9.02
CA SER A 207 0.67 -13.18 8.49
C SER A 207 -0.86 -13.07 8.53
N TYR A 208 -1.56 -14.10 8.05
CA TYR A 208 -3.03 -14.15 8.08
C TYR A 208 -3.60 -14.05 9.49
N LEU A 209 -3.01 -14.76 10.47
CA LEU A 209 -3.44 -14.70 11.87
C LEU A 209 -3.19 -13.32 12.48
N MET A 210 -2.01 -12.74 12.25
CA MET A 210 -1.68 -11.37 12.71
C MET A 210 -2.66 -10.33 12.14
N LYS A 211 -2.97 -10.43 10.84
CA LYS A 211 -3.94 -9.57 10.17
C LYS A 211 -5.33 -9.70 10.77
N ARG A 212 -5.77 -10.93 11.05
CA ARG A 212 -7.07 -11.21 11.66
C ARG A 212 -7.19 -10.59 13.04
N ASP A 213 -6.15 -10.67 13.86
CA ASP A 213 -6.19 -10.14 15.22
C ASP A 213 -6.10 -8.60 15.23
N ARG A 214 -5.27 -8.01 14.36
CA ARG A 214 -5.20 -6.56 14.16
C ARG A 214 -6.55 -5.99 13.70
N THR A 215 -7.21 -6.64 12.73
CA THR A 215 -8.51 -6.17 12.21
C THR A 215 -9.67 -6.30 13.19
N LYS A 216 -9.61 -7.21 14.16
CA LYS A 216 -10.59 -7.27 15.27
C LYS A 216 -10.45 -6.11 16.25
N SER A 217 -9.27 -5.49 16.33
CA SER A 217 -9.03 -4.36 17.21
C SER A 217 -9.63 -3.03 16.69
N TYR A 218 -10.25 -3.01 15.50
CA TYR A 218 -10.79 -1.83 14.80
C TYR A 218 -12.29 -1.86 14.57
#